data_AF-A0A9P0JTF4-F1
#
_entry.id   AF-A0A9P0JTF4-F1
#
_cell.length_a   1.000
_cell.length_b   1.000
_cell.length_c   1.000
_cell.angle_alpha   90.00
_cell.angle_beta   90.00
_cell.angle_gamma   90.00
#
_symmetry.space_group_name_H-M   'P 1'
#
loop_
_entity.id
_entity.type
_entity.pdbx_description
1 polymer ?
#
loop_
_entity_poly.entity_id
_entity_poly.type
_entity_poly.pdbx_seq_one_letter_code
_entity_poly.pdbx_strand_id
1 'polypeptide(L)'
;MPIIEEIVTKSSNSKAVIVDFENGKIEPGQENTLKTGMYKDKECREFVSISSEKVLYTGDVCSDEEYTSFIMVHNEENNTVKLIEVDHCSVAPQIYKENSMLNYSMESMDKSVSELNKQFGSKKAKRATEQRERMTMNIDAVKEQVEKTAEKTSVENAPVQTVQEEDSLYRPKINRDASTRDGVYDLDDVIPNGVLDTLIPQASAVLNSGDSVDEYQLTPFCTDSIKKILSLNTPEEIKVRNIAIFFYINYLIKFMNTPFKNITKRYVACDISQEVNRHILDNFCVYTQNGRTRPIHMKDKCLCYIIVLAAIAKEYEVNVALLSKDLKIGLKKAVEISKILAFNTSSKDKSIVTLNLPLPAPVTFNSKRKMK
;
A
#
# COMPACT_ATOMS: atom_id res chain seq x y z
N MET A 1 -60.55 52.34 29.40
CA MET A 1 -59.75 51.41 28.56
C MET A 1 -58.76 52.27 27.80
N PRO A 2 -57.45 51.94 27.85
CA PRO A 2 -56.44 52.68 27.10
C PRO A 2 -56.75 52.60 25.60
N ILE A 3 -56.51 53.69 24.88
CA ILE A 3 -56.76 53.77 23.42
C ILE A 3 -55.46 53.45 22.70
N ILE A 4 -55.51 52.51 21.75
CA ILE A 4 -54.37 52.19 20.89
C ILE A 4 -54.23 53.32 19.88
N GLU A 5 -53.15 54.08 20.00
CA GLU A 5 -52.91 55.27 19.17
C GLU A 5 -52.12 54.93 17.91
N GLU A 6 -51.16 54.00 18.01
CA GLU A 6 -50.24 53.67 16.91
C GLU A 6 -49.75 52.22 17.00
N ILE A 7 -49.72 51.54 15.84
CA ILE A 7 -49.12 50.21 15.68
C ILE A 7 -47.95 50.34 14.70
N VAL A 8 -46.74 50.11 15.18
CA VAL A 8 -45.51 50.14 14.37
C VAL A 8 -45.19 48.72 13.92
N THR A 9 -45.38 48.43 12.64
CA THR A 9 -45.05 47.15 12.00
C THR A 9 -43.66 47.19 11.36
N LYS A 10 -43.09 46.00 11.08
CA LYS A 10 -41.75 45.81 10.48
C LYS A 10 -41.44 46.66 9.25
N SER A 11 -42.46 47.13 8.52
CA SER A 11 -42.33 47.94 7.30
C SER A 11 -41.89 49.39 7.55
N SER A 12 -42.03 49.87 8.79
CA SER A 12 -41.82 51.28 9.15
C SER A 12 -40.43 51.50 9.76
N ASN A 13 -39.39 51.39 8.92
CA ASN A 13 -38.02 51.93 9.10
C ASN A 13 -37.19 51.58 10.37
N SER A 14 -37.70 50.82 11.34
CA SER A 14 -36.90 50.36 12.49
C SER A 14 -37.42 49.02 13.02
N LYS A 15 -36.67 47.94 12.77
CA LYS A 15 -36.94 46.61 13.34
C LYS A 15 -36.41 46.58 14.77
N ALA A 16 -37.30 46.45 15.75
CA ALA A 16 -36.89 46.24 17.13
C ALA A 16 -36.70 44.73 17.37
N VAL A 17 -35.59 44.36 18.01
CA VAL A 17 -35.24 42.96 18.30
C VAL A 17 -34.98 42.82 19.79
N ILE A 18 -35.66 41.89 20.44
CA ILE A 18 -35.41 41.48 21.82
C ILE A 18 -34.31 40.43 21.81
N VAL A 19 -33.28 40.66 22.62
CA VAL A 19 -32.12 39.78 22.71
C VAL A 19 -32.05 39.12 24.09
N ASP A 20 -31.99 37.80 24.11
CA ASP A 20 -31.72 37.00 25.30
C ASP A 20 -30.29 36.46 25.28
N PHE A 21 -29.57 36.62 26.38
CA PHE A 21 -28.19 36.15 26.53
C PHE A 21 -28.17 34.77 27.18
N GLU A 22 -27.54 33.79 26.53
CA GLU A 22 -27.45 32.42 27.09
C GLU A 22 -26.70 32.36 28.43
N ASN A 23 -25.74 33.26 28.64
CA ASN A 23 -24.86 33.26 29.81
C ASN A 23 -25.33 34.17 30.97
N GLY A 24 -26.61 34.52 31.02
CA GLY A 24 -27.20 35.34 32.08
C GLY A 24 -27.42 36.80 31.69
N LYS A 25 -27.85 37.65 32.64
CA LYS A 25 -28.28 39.03 32.40
C LYS A 25 -27.11 40.01 32.43
N ILE A 26 -27.16 41.05 31.59
CA ILE A 26 -26.23 42.19 31.64
C ILE A 26 -26.43 42.94 32.96
N GLU A 27 -25.34 43.35 33.61
CA GLU A 27 -25.40 44.17 34.82
C GLU A 27 -25.83 45.62 34.52
N PRO A 28 -26.63 46.25 35.39
CA PRO A 28 -27.10 47.62 35.17
C PRO A 28 -25.92 48.60 35.07
N GLY A 29 -25.84 49.31 33.95
CA GLY A 29 -24.76 50.26 33.64
C GLY A 29 -23.77 49.81 32.56
N GLN A 30 -23.76 48.52 32.18
CA GLN A 30 -22.93 48.02 31.07
C GLN A 30 -23.56 48.25 29.68
N GLU A 31 -24.84 48.63 29.63
CA GLU A 31 -25.61 48.85 28.40
C GLU A 31 -24.95 49.86 27.45
N ASN A 32 -24.34 50.92 27.98
CA ASN A 32 -23.67 51.97 27.19
C ASN A 32 -22.30 51.53 26.61
N THR A 33 -21.74 50.42 27.09
CA THR A 33 -20.43 49.91 26.63
C THR A 33 -20.58 48.90 25.49
N LEU A 34 -21.79 48.35 25.31
CA LEU A 34 -22.07 47.35 24.31
C LEU A 34 -22.25 48.00 22.93
N LYS A 35 -21.45 47.54 21.96
CA LYS A 35 -21.64 47.91 20.55
C LYS A 35 -22.51 46.86 19.90
N THR A 36 -23.72 47.24 19.53
CA THR A 36 -24.67 46.35 18.86
C THR A 36 -24.73 46.67 17.37
N GLY A 37 -24.86 45.63 16.55
CA GLY A 37 -25.05 45.75 15.11
C GLY A 37 -25.94 44.62 14.60
N MET A 38 -26.86 44.97 13.71
CA MET A 38 -27.67 44.00 12.99
C MET A 38 -27.11 43.85 11.58
N TYR A 39 -26.86 42.61 11.18
CA TYR A 39 -26.19 42.27 9.94
C TYR A 39 -27.05 41.29 9.14
N LYS A 40 -26.86 41.29 7.83
CA LYS A 40 -27.56 40.40 6.92
C LYS A 40 -26.55 39.65 6.05
N ASP A 41 -26.63 38.32 6.06
CA ASP A 41 -25.76 37.48 5.25
C ASP A 41 -26.27 37.36 3.79
N LYS A 42 -25.44 36.81 2.90
CA LYS A 42 -25.74 36.57 1.48
C LYS A 42 -26.96 35.67 1.26
N GLU A 43 -27.30 34.83 2.23
CA GLU A 43 -28.51 34.00 2.22
C GLU A 43 -29.76 34.73 2.75
N CYS A 44 -29.72 36.06 2.90
CA CYS A 44 -30.79 36.88 3.46
C CYS A 44 -31.15 36.59 4.92
N ARG A 45 -30.31 35.86 5.67
CA ARG A 45 -30.47 35.65 7.10
C ARG A 45 -30.00 36.88 7.88
N GLU A 46 -30.81 37.34 8.82
CA GLU A 46 -30.48 38.46 9.69
C GLU A 46 -29.91 37.93 11.01
N PHE A 47 -28.79 38.49 11.46
CA PHE A 47 -28.15 38.11 12.71
C PHE A 47 -27.74 39.35 13.48
N VAL A 48 -27.77 39.24 14.80
CA VAL A 48 -27.33 40.30 15.72
C VAL A 48 -25.95 39.96 16.22
N SER A 49 -25.06 40.95 16.18
CA SER A 49 -23.76 40.87 16.82
C SER A 49 -23.65 41.94 17.89
N ILE A 50 -23.22 41.53 19.08
CA ILE A 50 -23.04 42.40 20.24
C ILE A 50 -21.59 42.25 20.70
N SER A 51 -20.81 43.31 20.56
CA SER A 51 -19.43 43.35 21.03
C SER A 51 -19.36 44.06 22.37
N SER A 52 -18.84 43.35 23.37
CA SER A 52 -18.27 43.93 24.59
C SER A 52 -16.75 44.09 24.42
N GLU A 53 -16.05 44.67 25.40
CA GLU A 53 -14.59 44.86 25.34
C GLU A 53 -13.81 43.54 25.21
N LYS A 54 -14.36 42.44 25.73
CA LYS A 54 -13.67 41.13 25.84
C LYS A 54 -14.38 39.98 25.15
N VAL A 55 -15.67 40.13 24.83
CA VAL A 55 -16.51 39.04 24.34
C VAL A 55 -17.36 39.55 23.19
N LEU A 56 -17.38 38.78 22.11
CA LEU A 56 -18.30 38.96 20.99
C LEU A 56 -19.45 37.98 21.16
N TYR A 57 -20.69 38.47 21.11
CA TYR A 57 -21.88 37.64 21.10
C TYR A 57 -22.50 37.69 19.71
N THR A 58 -23.01 36.56 19.25
CA THR A 58 -23.69 36.43 17.96
C THR A 58 -24.91 35.53 18.10
N GLY A 59 -25.99 35.89 17.43
CA GLY A 59 -27.21 35.10 17.38
C GLY A 59 -28.00 35.40 16.11
N ASP A 60 -28.70 34.39 15.59
CA ASP A 60 -29.57 34.53 14.43
C ASP A 60 -30.93 35.10 14.87
N VAL A 61 -31.48 36.03 14.09
CA VAL A 61 -32.81 36.59 14.32
C VAL A 61 -33.83 35.62 13.73
N CYS A 62 -34.48 34.85 14.59
CA CYS A 62 -35.60 34.01 14.19
C CYS A 62 -36.88 34.86 14.20
N SER A 63 -37.48 35.04 13.02
CA SER A 63 -38.87 35.48 12.94
C SER A 63 -39.74 34.22 12.97
N ASP A 64 -40.47 34.00 14.05
CA ASP A 64 -41.46 32.93 14.11
C ASP A 64 -42.64 33.27 13.18
N GLU A 65 -43.00 32.35 12.29
CA GLU A 65 -44.12 32.52 11.35
C GLU A 65 -45.49 32.33 12.05
N GLU A 66 -45.50 31.71 13.24
CA GLU A 66 -46.73 31.30 13.95
C GLU A 66 -47.25 32.34 14.95
N TYR A 67 -46.38 33.20 15.48
CA TYR A 67 -46.77 34.24 16.44
C TYR A 67 -45.94 35.52 16.27
N THR A 68 -46.59 36.66 16.41
CA THR A 68 -45.97 37.98 16.35
C THR A 68 -45.94 38.59 17.74
N SER A 69 -44.75 38.91 18.23
CA SER A 69 -44.58 39.54 19.54
C SER A 69 -44.64 41.06 19.41
N PHE A 70 -45.28 41.73 20.37
CA PHE A 70 -45.36 43.19 20.43
C PHE A 70 -44.88 43.70 21.80
N ILE A 71 -44.08 44.75 21.79
CA ILE A 71 -43.81 45.56 22.98
C ILE A 71 -44.91 46.61 23.11
N MET A 72 -45.49 46.68 24.30
CA MET A 72 -46.50 47.68 24.65
C MET A 72 -45.86 48.82 25.44
N VAL A 73 -45.87 50.03 24.88
CA VAL A 73 -45.46 51.25 25.57
C VAL A 73 -46.72 52.00 25.99
N HIS A 74 -46.92 52.13 27.30
CA HIS A 74 -48.07 52.84 27.87
C HIS A 74 -47.64 54.22 28.36
N ASN A 75 -48.30 55.27 27.87
CA ASN A 75 -48.12 56.62 28.38
C ASN A 75 -49.26 56.95 29.36
N GLU A 76 -48.93 57.06 30.65
CA GLU A 76 -49.91 57.30 31.71
C GLU A 76 -50.53 58.71 31.63
N GLU A 77 -49.82 59.70 31.09
CA GLU A 77 -50.31 61.09 31.03
C GLU A 77 -51.42 61.28 29.99
N ASN A 78 -51.31 60.59 28.85
CA ASN A 78 -52.27 60.66 27.75
C ASN A 78 -53.22 59.45 27.69
N ASN A 79 -52.98 58.42 28.54
CA ASN A 79 -53.69 57.14 28.55
C ASN A 79 -53.72 56.46 27.16
N THR A 80 -52.64 56.63 26.39
CA THR A 80 -52.46 56.03 25.07
C THR A 80 -51.45 54.90 25.10
N VAL A 81 -51.67 53.91 24.23
CA VAL A 81 -50.82 52.74 24.10
C VAL A 81 -50.25 52.67 22.69
N LYS A 82 -48.94 52.44 22.60
CA LYS A 82 -48.20 52.18 21.36
C LYS A 82 -47.72 50.74 21.33
N LEU A 83 -48.02 50.03 20.24
CA LEU A 83 -47.58 48.65 20.02
C LEU A 83 -46.46 48.62 18.98
N ILE A 84 -45.34 47.98 19.31
CA ILE A 84 -44.17 47.87 18.44
C ILE A 84 -43.90 46.39 18.19
N GLU A 85 -43.94 45.97 16.93
CA GLU A 85 -43.60 44.60 16.54
C GLU A 85 -42.12 44.30 16.82
N VAL A 86 -41.84 43.16 17.44
CA VAL A 86 -40.49 42.73 17.80
C VAL A 86 -40.18 41.30 17.39
N ASP A 87 -38.94 41.07 16.97
CA ASP A 87 -38.39 39.73 16.80
C ASP A 87 -37.59 39.30 18.03
N HIS A 88 -37.36 38.00 18.18
CA HIS A 88 -36.59 37.42 19.27
C HIS A 88 -35.27 36.83 18.74
N CYS A 89 -34.21 36.98 19.52
CA CYS A 89 -32.90 36.44 19.20
C CYS A 89 -32.20 35.96 20.48
N SER A 90 -31.73 34.72 20.49
CA SER A 90 -30.82 34.22 21.53
C SER A 90 -29.38 34.39 21.07
N VAL A 91 -28.56 35.10 21.86
CA VAL A 91 -27.15 35.35 21.55
C VAL A 91 -26.24 34.51 22.44
N ALA A 92 -25.28 33.84 21.80
CA ALA A 92 -24.26 33.03 22.46
C ALA A 92 -22.89 33.72 22.36
N PRO A 93 -22.02 33.62 23.37
CA PRO A 93 -20.67 34.16 23.29
C PRO A 93 -19.83 33.37 22.29
N GLN A 94 -19.29 34.07 21.32
CA GLN A 94 -18.26 33.57 20.44
C GLN A 94 -16.93 33.57 21.21
N ILE A 95 -16.69 32.47 21.93
CA ILE A 95 -15.38 32.23 22.53
C ILE A 95 -14.41 32.07 21.36
N TYR A 96 -13.53 33.06 21.18
CA TYR A 96 -12.36 32.92 20.33
C TYR A 96 -11.52 31.78 20.89
N LYS A 97 -11.80 30.55 20.45
CA LYS A 97 -10.73 29.57 20.34
C LYS A 97 -9.77 30.20 19.36
N GLU A 98 -8.58 30.59 19.83
CA GLU A 98 -7.43 30.77 18.95
C GLU A 98 -7.55 29.70 17.85
N ASN A 99 -7.56 30.13 16.59
CA ASN A 99 -7.85 29.31 15.43
C ASN A 99 -6.94 28.06 15.37
N SER A 100 -7.27 27.03 16.13
CA SER A 100 -6.79 25.66 15.99
C SER A 100 -7.45 24.97 14.81
N MET A 101 -8.22 25.72 13.99
CA MET A 101 -8.91 25.28 12.79
C MET A 101 -8.09 25.47 11.50
N LEU A 102 -6.84 25.95 11.59
CA LEU A 102 -5.93 26.03 10.43
C LEU A 102 -4.63 25.22 10.58
N ASN A 103 -4.45 24.48 11.67
CA ASN A 103 -3.40 23.47 11.82
C ASN A 103 -3.99 22.05 11.78
N TYR A 104 -4.82 21.76 10.78
CA TYR A 104 -4.98 20.38 10.34
C TYR A 104 -3.66 19.94 9.68
N SER A 105 -2.71 19.51 10.49
CA SER A 105 -1.62 18.67 10.02
C SER A 105 -2.22 17.52 9.22
N MET A 106 -1.61 17.19 8.08
CA MET A 106 -2.01 16.02 7.27
C MET A 106 -2.08 14.74 8.13
N GLU A 107 -1.30 14.68 9.19
CA GLU A 107 -1.28 13.57 10.16
C GLU A 107 -2.52 13.53 11.06
N SER A 108 -3.11 14.67 11.43
CA SER A 108 -4.32 14.68 12.27
C SER A 108 -5.56 14.27 11.47
N MET A 109 -5.63 14.66 10.19
CA MET A 109 -6.64 14.14 9.26
C MET A 109 -6.49 12.63 9.06
N ASP A 110 -5.29 12.13 8.81
CA ASP A 110 -5.05 10.69 8.62
C ASP A 110 -5.40 9.85 9.86
N LYS A 111 -5.15 10.38 11.07
CA LYS A 111 -5.57 9.74 12.33
C LYS A 111 -7.09 9.69 12.46
N SER A 112 -7.77 10.81 12.21
CA SER A 112 -9.24 10.88 12.27
C SER A 112 -9.92 9.96 11.25
N VAL A 113 -9.38 9.88 10.03
CA VAL A 113 -9.89 8.99 8.97
C VAL A 113 -9.65 7.52 9.32
N SER A 114 -8.51 7.20 9.93
CA SER A 114 -8.22 5.85 10.42
C SER A 114 -9.20 5.42 11.52
N GLU A 115 -9.50 6.32 12.46
CA GLU A 115 -10.45 6.07 13.56
C GLU A 115 -11.88 5.85 13.05
N LEU A 116 -12.34 6.70 12.11
CA LEU A 116 -13.64 6.54 11.46
C LEU A 116 -13.73 5.22 10.68
N ASN A 117 -12.67 4.85 9.94
CA ASN A 117 -12.63 3.58 9.21
C ASN A 117 -12.64 2.38 10.15
N LYS A 118 -12.04 2.48 11.34
CA LYS A 118 -12.04 1.42 12.35
C LYS A 118 -13.42 1.23 12.98
N GLN A 119 -14.14 2.32 13.25
CA GLN A 119 -15.48 2.28 13.86
C GLN A 119 -16.56 1.94 12.83
N PHE A 120 -16.62 2.66 11.71
CA PHE A 120 -17.73 2.64 10.74
C PHE A 120 -17.36 2.09 9.36
N GLY A 121 -16.08 1.83 9.08
CA GLY A 121 -15.64 1.32 7.79
C GLY A 121 -16.15 -0.09 7.49
N SER A 122 -16.26 -0.43 6.20
CA SER A 122 -16.55 -1.80 5.77
C SER A 122 -15.48 -2.79 6.27
N LYS A 123 -15.79 -4.10 6.34
CA LYS A 123 -14.83 -5.15 6.76
C LYS A 123 -13.50 -5.10 5.98
N LYS A 124 -13.54 -4.65 4.72
CA LYS A 124 -12.34 -4.45 3.88
C LYS A 124 -11.57 -3.19 4.28
N ALA A 125 -12.26 -2.08 4.55
CA ALA A 125 -11.65 -0.82 4.99
C ALA A 125 -11.02 -0.95 6.38
N LYS A 126 -11.68 -1.63 7.33
CA LYS A 126 -11.14 -1.94 8.67
C LYS A 126 -9.81 -2.69 8.58
N ARG A 127 -9.77 -3.78 7.81
CA ARG A 127 -8.54 -4.58 7.61
C ARG A 127 -7.41 -3.78 6.98
N ALA A 128 -7.71 -2.96 5.97
CA ALA A 128 -6.70 -2.14 5.31
C ALA A 128 -6.11 -1.08 6.27
N THR A 129 -6.95 -0.46 7.10
CA THR A 129 -6.54 0.55 8.09
C THR A 129 -5.69 -0.09 9.19
N GLU A 130 -6.13 -1.21 9.76
CA GLU A 130 -5.36 -1.97 10.77
C GLU A 130 -4.00 -2.43 10.24
N GLN A 131 -3.93 -2.86 8.98
CA GLN A 131 -2.66 -3.25 8.36
C GLN A 131 -1.72 -2.05 8.21
N ARG A 132 -2.25 -0.88 7.82
CA ARG A 132 -1.48 0.35 7.68
C ARG A 132 -0.91 0.81 9.01
N GLU A 133 -1.71 0.81 10.08
CA GLU A 133 -1.28 1.13 11.45
C GLU A 133 -0.16 0.20 11.94
N ARG A 134 -0.27 -1.11 11.67
CA ARG A 134 0.80 -2.07 12.04
C ARG A 134 2.11 -1.82 11.31
N MET A 135 2.04 -1.44 10.04
CA MET A 135 3.25 -1.13 9.27
C MET A 135 3.93 0.14 9.76
N THR A 136 3.17 1.19 10.11
CA THR A 136 3.75 2.43 10.67
C THR A 136 4.41 2.19 12.03
N MET A 137 3.77 1.42 12.93
CA MET A 137 4.38 1.07 14.23
C MET A 137 5.68 0.28 14.09
N ASN A 138 5.76 -0.64 13.11
CA ASN A 138 6.99 -1.39 12.84
C ASN A 138 8.11 -0.50 12.28
N ILE A 139 7.78 0.48 11.43
CA ILE A 139 8.78 1.40 10.88
C ILE A 139 9.39 2.26 11.98
N ASP A 140 8.57 2.78 12.89
CA ASP A 140 9.06 3.59 14.01
C ASP A 140 9.94 2.77 14.97
N ALA A 141 9.55 1.52 15.26
CA ALA A 141 10.36 0.60 16.07
C ALA A 141 11.70 0.24 15.40
N VAL A 142 11.71 0.05 14.08
CA VAL A 142 12.95 -0.19 13.32
C VAL A 142 13.81 1.07 13.29
N LYS A 143 13.22 2.25 13.12
CA LYS A 143 13.93 3.53 13.16
C LYS A 143 14.59 3.78 14.52
N GLU A 144 13.88 3.52 15.61
CA GLU A 144 14.41 3.64 16.97
C GLU A 144 15.55 2.63 17.21
N GLN A 145 15.45 1.41 16.67
CA GLN A 145 16.54 0.43 16.73
C GLN A 145 17.75 0.86 15.89
N VAL A 146 17.54 1.47 14.72
CA VAL A 146 18.61 2.02 13.87
C VAL A 146 19.28 3.20 14.55
N GLU A 147 18.52 4.12 15.17
CA GLU A 147 19.07 5.26 15.92
C GLU A 147 19.87 4.79 17.15
N LYS A 148 19.34 3.84 17.94
CA LYS A 148 20.07 3.23 19.08
C LYS A 148 21.31 2.45 18.66
N THR A 149 21.35 1.93 17.44
CA THR A 149 22.52 1.24 16.89
C THR A 149 23.54 2.22 16.33
N ALA A 150 23.09 3.32 15.72
CA ALA A 150 23.93 4.40 15.20
C ALA A 150 24.61 5.22 16.32
N GLU A 151 23.96 5.39 17.47
CA GLU A 151 24.57 6.05 18.64
C GLU A 151 25.70 5.24 19.28
N LYS A 152 25.76 3.92 19.03
CA LYS A 152 26.78 3.02 19.60
C LYS A 152 28.00 2.80 18.71
N THR A 153 28.04 3.36 17.50
CA THR A 153 29.16 3.19 16.57
C THR A 153 29.63 4.53 16.03
N SER A 154 30.75 5.01 16.57
CA SER A 154 31.46 6.16 16.01
C SER A 154 32.10 5.77 14.67
N VAL A 155 31.52 6.31 13.59
CA VAL A 155 32.12 6.69 12.30
C VAL A 155 33.23 5.77 11.75
N GLU A 156 32.86 4.90 10.82
CA GLU A 156 33.58 4.79 9.56
C GLU A 156 32.61 5.08 8.42
N ASN A 157 33.01 5.97 7.52
CA ASN A 157 32.25 6.36 6.33
C ASN A 157 32.10 5.15 5.39
N ALA A 158 31.09 4.32 5.63
CA ALA A 158 30.61 3.38 4.65
C ALA A 158 29.80 4.14 3.58
N PRO A 159 30.03 3.92 2.28
CA PRO A 159 29.24 4.54 1.24
C PRO A 159 27.77 4.13 1.44
N VAL A 160 26.88 5.13 1.35
CA VAL A 160 25.43 4.98 1.42
C VAL A 160 25.01 3.86 0.48
N GLN A 161 24.74 2.67 1.04
CA GLN A 161 24.12 1.59 0.29
C GLN A 161 22.66 1.98 0.08
N THR A 162 22.41 2.67 -1.03
CA THR A 162 21.08 2.89 -1.59
C THR A 162 20.36 1.57 -1.73
N VAL A 163 19.34 1.29 -0.92
CA VAL A 163 18.11 0.50 -1.23
C VAL A 163 18.30 -0.88 -1.89
N GLN A 164 19.53 -1.42 -1.98
CA GLN A 164 19.87 -2.60 -2.77
C GLN A 164 19.72 -3.91 -1.99
N GLU A 165 19.76 -3.86 -0.66
CA GLU A 165 19.79 -5.07 0.18
C GLU A 165 18.46 -5.85 0.15
N GLU A 166 17.31 -5.16 0.13
CA GLU A 166 16.02 -5.86 0.04
C GLU A 166 15.77 -6.47 -1.35
N ASP A 167 16.28 -5.84 -2.40
CA ASP A 167 16.13 -6.28 -3.79
C ASP A 167 17.08 -7.44 -4.13
N SER A 168 18.17 -7.59 -3.35
CA SER A 168 19.12 -8.71 -3.41
C SER A 168 18.61 -9.98 -2.75
N LEU A 169 17.64 -9.90 -1.82
CA LEU A 169 17.16 -11.09 -1.10
C LEU A 169 16.34 -12.05 -1.99
N TYR A 170 15.76 -11.53 -3.06
CA TYR A 170 14.81 -12.24 -3.92
C TYR A 170 15.39 -12.64 -5.28
N ARG A 171 16.68 -12.36 -5.55
CA ARG A 171 17.35 -12.75 -6.78
C ARG A 171 18.62 -13.55 -6.44
N PRO A 172 18.99 -14.57 -7.24
CA PRO A 172 20.28 -15.23 -7.11
C PRO A 172 21.42 -14.21 -7.18
N LYS A 173 22.51 -14.44 -6.44
CA LYS A 173 23.67 -13.53 -6.45
C LYS A 173 24.26 -13.49 -7.85
N ILE A 174 24.50 -12.28 -8.35
CA ILE A 174 25.06 -12.03 -9.68
C ILE A 174 26.50 -11.59 -9.50
N ASN A 175 27.44 -12.43 -9.91
CA ASN A 175 28.84 -12.05 -9.94
C ASN A 175 29.12 -11.21 -11.20
N ARG A 176 29.28 -9.90 -11.01
CA ARG A 176 29.46 -8.97 -12.13
C ARG A 176 30.88 -8.87 -12.66
N ASP A 177 31.83 -9.33 -11.85
CA ASP A 177 33.26 -9.32 -12.19
C ASP A 177 33.68 -10.62 -12.90
N ALA A 178 32.71 -11.51 -13.18
CA ALA A 178 32.95 -12.76 -13.86
C ALA A 178 33.46 -12.53 -15.30
N SER A 179 34.63 -13.10 -15.59
CA SER A 179 35.25 -13.06 -16.92
C SER A 179 34.68 -14.11 -17.88
N THR A 180 33.93 -15.10 -17.37
CA THR A 180 33.29 -16.17 -18.13
C THR A 180 31.79 -16.21 -17.84
N ARG A 181 30.99 -16.72 -18.79
CA ARG A 181 29.52 -16.83 -18.64
C ARG A 181 29.16 -17.72 -17.45
N ASP A 182 29.93 -18.78 -17.23
CA ASP A 182 29.77 -19.71 -16.12
C ASP A 182 30.07 -19.10 -14.75
N GLY A 183 30.92 -18.06 -14.69
CA GLY A 183 31.27 -17.40 -13.44
C GLY A 183 30.23 -16.40 -12.94
N VAL A 184 29.20 -16.08 -13.74
CA VAL A 184 28.19 -15.07 -13.39
C VAL A 184 27.23 -15.58 -12.32
N TYR A 185 26.89 -16.87 -12.38
CA TYR A 185 26.00 -17.55 -11.45
C TYR A 185 26.68 -18.82 -10.94
N ASP A 186 26.91 -18.88 -9.63
CA ASP A 186 27.38 -20.11 -8.99
C ASP A 186 26.20 -21.07 -8.77
N LEU A 187 26.31 -22.31 -9.28
CA LEU A 187 25.23 -23.28 -9.12
C LEU A 187 25.01 -23.61 -7.65
N ASP A 188 26.07 -23.65 -6.85
CA ASP A 188 26.02 -24.06 -5.43
C ASP A 188 25.25 -23.05 -4.57
N ASP A 189 25.30 -21.76 -4.94
CA ASP A 189 24.52 -20.69 -4.31
C ASP A 189 23.04 -20.71 -4.74
N VAL A 190 22.74 -21.27 -5.91
CA VAL A 190 21.36 -21.38 -6.44
C VAL A 190 20.66 -22.65 -5.93
N ILE A 191 21.35 -23.79 -5.97
CA ILE A 191 20.91 -25.09 -5.44
C ILE A 191 22.12 -25.76 -4.77
N PRO A 192 22.06 -26.04 -3.46
CA PRO A 192 23.11 -26.81 -2.79
C PRO A 192 23.31 -28.18 -3.45
N ASN A 193 24.56 -28.58 -3.68
CA ASN A 193 24.89 -29.84 -4.36
C ASN A 193 24.22 -31.06 -3.73
N GLY A 194 24.14 -31.15 -2.40
CA GLY A 194 23.47 -32.26 -1.72
C GLY A 194 22.01 -32.45 -2.16
N VAL A 195 21.29 -31.35 -2.44
CA VAL A 195 19.90 -31.40 -2.94
C VAL A 195 19.86 -31.94 -4.37
N LEU A 196 20.79 -31.50 -5.22
CA LEU A 196 20.87 -31.94 -6.61
C LEU A 196 21.30 -33.41 -6.72
N ASP A 197 22.19 -33.86 -5.85
CA ASP A 197 22.69 -35.24 -5.79
C ASP A 197 21.56 -36.26 -5.60
N THR A 198 20.51 -35.89 -4.85
CA THR A 198 19.33 -36.75 -4.68
C THR A 198 18.54 -37.00 -5.97
N LEU A 199 18.72 -36.16 -6.99
CA LEU A 199 18.06 -36.28 -8.30
C LEU A 199 18.94 -36.96 -9.35
N ILE A 200 20.24 -37.14 -9.09
CA ILE A 200 21.19 -37.79 -9.99
C ILE A 200 20.74 -39.21 -10.37
N PRO A 201 20.30 -40.09 -9.44
CA PRO A 201 19.88 -41.46 -9.79
C PRO A 201 18.75 -41.48 -10.83
N GLN A 202 17.80 -40.54 -10.73
CA GLN A 202 16.71 -40.42 -11.70
C GLN A 202 17.17 -39.87 -13.03
N ALA A 203 18.06 -38.87 -13.00
CA ALA A 203 18.64 -38.32 -14.21
C ALA A 203 19.46 -39.38 -14.98
N SER A 204 20.23 -40.20 -14.26
CA SER A 204 20.97 -41.33 -14.83
C SER A 204 20.03 -42.43 -15.36
N ALA A 205 18.90 -42.69 -14.70
CA ALA A 205 17.90 -43.62 -15.22
C ALA A 205 17.36 -43.15 -16.59
N VAL A 206 16.98 -41.88 -16.71
CA VAL A 206 16.51 -41.30 -17.99
C VAL A 206 17.57 -41.37 -19.09
N LEU A 207 18.84 -41.19 -18.73
CA LEU A 207 19.95 -41.27 -19.68
C LEU A 207 20.20 -42.71 -20.17
N ASN A 208 20.12 -43.68 -19.25
CA ASN A 208 20.46 -45.07 -19.52
C ASN A 208 19.33 -45.87 -20.15
N SER A 209 18.09 -45.66 -19.71
CA SER A 209 16.97 -46.50 -20.16
C SER A 209 16.34 -46.02 -21.47
N GLY A 210 16.57 -44.76 -21.88
CA GLY A 210 15.89 -44.18 -23.02
C GLY A 210 14.36 -44.21 -22.90
N ASP A 211 13.84 -44.49 -21.70
CA ASP A 211 12.42 -44.61 -21.42
C ASP A 211 11.74 -43.26 -21.61
N SER A 212 10.47 -43.33 -22.00
CA SER A 212 9.71 -42.16 -22.39
C SER A 212 9.74 -41.12 -21.27
N VAL A 213 10.38 -39.98 -21.53
CA VAL A 213 10.40 -38.77 -20.68
C VAL A 213 8.97 -38.38 -20.24
N ASP A 214 7.97 -38.87 -20.97
CA ASP A 214 6.54 -38.73 -20.76
C ASP A 214 6.03 -39.43 -19.47
N GLU A 215 6.70 -40.48 -18.97
CA GLU A 215 6.33 -41.16 -17.71
C GLU A 215 6.49 -40.27 -16.48
N TYR A 216 7.46 -39.35 -16.52
CA TYR A 216 7.77 -38.46 -15.39
C TYR A 216 6.83 -37.25 -15.31
N GLN A 217 5.81 -37.18 -16.18
CA GLN A 217 4.83 -36.08 -16.25
C GLN A 217 5.52 -34.71 -16.22
N LEU A 218 6.55 -34.55 -17.05
CA LEU A 218 7.31 -33.31 -17.13
C LEU A 218 6.54 -32.26 -17.93
N THR A 219 6.78 -30.99 -17.60
CA THR A 219 6.26 -29.87 -18.39
C THR A 219 6.85 -29.89 -19.81
N PRO A 220 6.12 -29.47 -20.86
CA PRO A 220 6.60 -29.47 -22.24
C PRO A 220 7.98 -28.85 -22.42
N PHE A 221 8.26 -27.72 -21.76
CA PHE A 221 9.58 -27.09 -21.79
C PHE A 221 10.69 -27.99 -21.27
N CYS A 222 10.47 -28.71 -20.16
CA CYS A 222 11.47 -29.62 -19.59
C CYS A 222 11.67 -30.85 -20.49
N THR A 223 10.59 -31.43 -21.01
CA THR A 223 10.65 -32.56 -21.94
C THR A 223 11.44 -32.22 -23.21
N ASP A 224 11.15 -31.10 -23.85
CA ASP A 224 11.85 -30.64 -25.05
C ASP A 224 13.32 -30.34 -24.76
N SER A 225 13.62 -29.84 -23.56
CA SER A 225 15.00 -29.50 -23.16
C SER A 225 15.82 -30.76 -22.90
N ILE A 226 15.26 -31.74 -22.20
CA ILE A 226 15.92 -33.04 -21.95
C ILE A 226 16.17 -33.77 -23.26
N LYS A 227 15.18 -33.85 -24.16
CA LYS A 227 15.34 -34.47 -25.50
C LYS A 227 16.49 -33.83 -26.29
N LYS A 228 16.64 -32.50 -26.22
CA LYS A 228 17.78 -31.80 -26.84
C LYS A 228 19.11 -32.18 -26.17
N ILE A 229 19.18 -32.20 -24.84
CA ILE A 229 20.39 -32.60 -24.11
C ILE A 229 20.83 -34.02 -24.45
N LEU A 230 19.89 -34.97 -24.56
CA LEU A 230 20.18 -36.35 -24.95
C LEU A 230 20.83 -36.43 -26.33
N SER A 231 20.37 -35.61 -27.28
CA SER A 231 20.90 -35.54 -28.65
C SER A 231 22.26 -34.84 -28.80
N LEU A 232 22.70 -34.05 -27.81
CA LEU A 232 23.98 -33.34 -27.86
C LEU A 232 25.15 -34.29 -27.58
N ASN A 233 26.32 -34.04 -28.18
CA ASN A 233 27.53 -34.84 -27.96
C ASN A 233 28.37 -34.30 -26.79
N THR A 234 27.74 -34.16 -25.62
CA THR A 234 28.35 -33.65 -24.39
C THR A 234 28.75 -34.82 -23.46
N PRO A 235 29.78 -34.69 -22.59
CA PRO A 235 30.10 -35.70 -21.59
C PRO A 235 28.90 -36.15 -20.75
N GLU A 236 28.86 -37.44 -20.43
CA GLU A 236 27.73 -38.07 -19.73
C GLU A 236 27.41 -37.41 -18.38
N GLU A 237 28.45 -37.09 -17.60
CA GLU A 237 28.33 -36.43 -16.29
C GLU A 237 27.62 -35.08 -16.38
N ILE A 238 27.93 -34.29 -17.43
CA ILE A 238 27.32 -32.97 -17.67
C ILE A 238 25.86 -33.16 -18.11
N LYS A 239 25.55 -34.19 -18.91
CA LYS A 239 24.17 -34.52 -19.29
C LYS A 239 23.33 -34.87 -18.06
N VAL A 240 23.83 -35.75 -17.20
CA VAL A 240 23.14 -36.16 -15.97
C VAL A 240 22.87 -34.95 -15.08
N ARG A 241 23.88 -34.08 -14.87
CA ARG A 241 23.72 -32.84 -14.10
C ARG A 241 22.65 -31.92 -14.70
N ASN A 242 22.68 -31.69 -16.00
CA ASN A 242 21.70 -30.83 -16.67
C ASN A 242 20.28 -31.41 -16.61
N ILE A 243 20.13 -32.73 -16.78
CA ILE A 243 18.85 -33.43 -16.64
C ILE A 243 18.32 -33.30 -15.19
N ALA A 244 19.18 -33.47 -14.18
CA ALA A 244 18.81 -33.28 -12.78
C ALA A 244 18.33 -31.85 -12.49
N ILE A 245 18.98 -30.83 -13.08
CA ILE A 245 18.52 -29.43 -13.00
C ILE A 245 17.13 -29.28 -13.62
N PHE A 246 16.85 -29.91 -14.77
CA PHE A 246 15.52 -29.87 -15.39
C PHE A 246 14.44 -30.58 -14.57
N PHE A 247 14.77 -31.68 -13.89
CA PHE A 247 13.86 -32.29 -12.92
C PHE A 247 13.52 -31.33 -11.79
N TYR A 248 14.53 -30.67 -11.22
CA TYR A 248 14.31 -29.66 -10.19
C TYR A 248 13.44 -28.48 -10.68
N ILE A 249 13.71 -27.96 -11.89
CA ILE A 249 12.89 -26.92 -12.53
C ILE A 249 11.44 -27.40 -12.69
N ASN A 250 11.21 -28.64 -13.11
CA ASN A 250 9.86 -29.19 -13.24
C ASN A 250 9.10 -29.19 -11.91
N TYR A 251 9.74 -29.57 -10.80
CA TYR A 251 9.12 -29.48 -9.47
C TYR A 251 8.82 -28.03 -9.08
N LEU A 252 9.72 -27.07 -9.40
CA LEU A 252 9.45 -25.65 -9.18
C LEU A 252 8.28 -25.13 -10.01
N ILE A 253 8.15 -25.54 -11.29
CA ILE A 253 7.02 -25.15 -12.14
C ILE A 253 5.71 -25.75 -11.60
N LYS A 254 5.70 -27.04 -11.22
CA LYS A 254 4.54 -27.69 -10.60
C LYS A 254 4.14 -26.99 -9.30
N PHE A 255 5.11 -26.65 -8.47
CA PHE A 255 4.91 -25.86 -7.27
C PHE A 255 4.28 -24.50 -7.60
N MET A 256 4.84 -23.75 -8.55
CA MET A 256 4.35 -22.43 -8.98
C MET A 256 2.92 -22.45 -9.53
N ASN A 257 2.57 -23.50 -10.27
CA ASN A 257 1.24 -23.71 -10.83
C ASN A 257 0.21 -24.19 -9.80
N THR A 258 0.65 -24.75 -8.67
CA THR A 258 -0.24 -25.18 -7.60
C THR A 258 -0.90 -23.95 -6.96
N PRO A 259 -2.24 -23.90 -6.85
CA PRO A 259 -2.94 -22.77 -6.26
C PRO A 259 -2.65 -22.67 -4.76
N PHE A 260 -2.60 -21.44 -4.24
CA PHE A 260 -2.23 -21.17 -2.84
C PHE A 260 -3.07 -21.97 -1.82
N LYS A 261 -4.34 -22.25 -2.14
CA LYS A 261 -5.25 -23.02 -1.28
C LYS A 261 -4.77 -24.45 -1.02
N ASN A 262 -4.00 -25.02 -1.95
CA ASN A 262 -3.51 -26.39 -1.86
C ASN A 262 -2.14 -26.48 -1.18
N ILE A 263 -1.45 -25.36 -0.97
CA ILE A 263 -0.16 -25.29 -0.28
C ILE A 263 -0.41 -25.28 1.24
N THR A 264 -0.92 -26.40 1.74
CA THR A 264 -1.18 -26.62 3.16
C THR A 264 0.07 -27.15 3.88
N LYS A 265 0.01 -27.33 5.20
CA LYS A 265 1.13 -27.93 5.97
C LYS A 265 1.53 -29.33 5.47
N ARG A 266 0.60 -30.06 4.85
CA ARG A 266 0.81 -31.41 4.30
C ARG A 266 1.21 -31.42 2.83
N TYR A 267 1.36 -30.25 2.20
CA TYR A 267 1.74 -30.17 0.81
C TYR A 267 3.17 -30.69 0.60
N VAL A 268 3.33 -31.55 -0.40
CA VAL A 268 4.60 -32.11 -0.85
C VAL A 268 4.86 -31.58 -2.26
N ALA A 269 5.99 -30.88 -2.44
CA ALA A 269 6.41 -30.33 -3.73
C ALA A 269 7.14 -31.37 -4.60
N CYS A 270 7.85 -32.29 -3.96
CA CYS A 270 8.56 -33.39 -4.60
C CYS A 270 8.32 -34.68 -3.82
N ASP A 271 7.65 -35.65 -4.44
CA ASP A 271 7.34 -36.94 -3.81
C ASP A 271 8.53 -37.90 -3.81
N ILE A 272 9.57 -37.60 -4.59
CA ILE A 272 10.72 -38.46 -4.83
C ILE A 272 11.85 -38.19 -3.83
N SER A 273 12.18 -36.90 -3.62
CA SER A 273 13.27 -36.50 -2.74
C SER A 273 12.75 -35.58 -1.64
N GLN A 274 12.91 -36.04 -0.39
CA GLN A 274 12.54 -35.25 0.79
C GLN A 274 13.42 -34.01 0.93
N GLU A 275 14.68 -34.07 0.50
CA GLU A 275 15.60 -32.92 0.55
C GLU A 275 15.19 -31.83 -0.43
N VAL A 276 14.84 -32.22 -1.66
CA VAL A 276 14.30 -31.30 -2.67
C VAL A 276 13.00 -30.67 -2.18
N ASN A 277 12.10 -31.47 -1.62
CA ASN A 277 10.86 -30.96 -1.04
C ASN A 277 11.11 -29.92 0.06
N ARG A 278 11.99 -30.24 1.01
CA ARG A 278 12.36 -29.33 2.10
C ARG A 278 12.99 -28.05 1.56
N HIS A 279 13.95 -28.16 0.63
CA HIS A 279 14.61 -27.01 0.03
C HIS A 279 13.63 -26.05 -0.66
N ILE A 280 12.70 -26.59 -1.47
CA ILE A 280 11.69 -25.76 -2.16
C ILE A 280 10.78 -25.05 -1.15
N LEU A 281 10.32 -25.77 -0.13
CA LEU A 281 9.39 -25.23 0.86
C LEU A 281 10.05 -24.19 1.76
N ASP A 282 11.30 -24.40 2.17
CA ASP A 282 12.00 -23.47 3.05
C ASP A 282 12.44 -22.19 2.30
N ASN A 283 12.82 -22.30 1.02
CA ASN A 283 13.31 -21.15 0.25
C ASN A 283 12.23 -20.32 -0.46
N PHE A 284 11.07 -20.93 -0.77
CA PHE A 284 10.01 -20.29 -1.57
C PHE A 284 8.64 -20.26 -0.89
N CYS A 285 8.50 -20.70 0.37
CA CYS A 285 7.32 -20.46 1.19
C CYS A 285 7.65 -19.62 2.44
N VAL A 286 6.61 -19.00 3.00
CA VAL A 286 6.67 -18.35 4.32
C VAL A 286 5.71 -19.07 5.26
N TYR A 287 6.16 -19.32 6.48
CA TYR A 287 5.31 -19.87 7.54
C TYR A 287 4.48 -18.75 8.19
N THR A 288 3.18 -18.96 8.27
CA THR A 288 2.23 -18.08 8.96
C THR A 288 1.44 -18.87 9.98
N GLN A 289 0.73 -18.17 10.87
CA GLN A 289 -0.13 -18.79 11.91
C GLN A 289 -1.14 -19.77 11.31
N ASN A 290 -1.64 -19.51 10.09
CA ASN A 290 -2.62 -20.34 9.40
C ASN A 290 -1.99 -21.44 8.51
N GLY A 291 -0.67 -21.63 8.55
CA GLY A 291 0.06 -22.60 7.73
C GLY A 291 1.05 -21.95 6.78
N ARG A 292 1.40 -22.67 5.70
CA ARG A 292 2.32 -22.16 4.68
C ARG A 292 1.58 -21.24 3.72
N THR A 293 2.22 -20.14 3.34
CA THR A 293 1.74 -19.26 2.29
C THR A 293 2.86 -18.95 1.31
N ARG A 294 2.48 -18.57 0.09
CA ARG A 294 3.41 -18.08 -0.93
C ARG A 294 3.00 -16.67 -1.34
N PRO A 295 3.59 -15.64 -0.72
CA PRO A 295 3.38 -14.26 -1.11
C PRO A 295 3.88 -13.99 -2.54
N ILE A 296 3.50 -12.85 -3.11
CA ILE A 296 3.87 -12.45 -4.47
C ILE A 296 5.40 -12.36 -4.63
N HIS A 297 6.12 -11.83 -3.63
CA HIS A 297 7.59 -11.72 -3.67
C HIS A 297 8.27 -13.10 -3.74
N MET A 298 7.75 -14.12 -3.04
CA MET A 298 8.29 -15.48 -3.13
C MET A 298 8.02 -16.14 -4.48
N LYS A 299 6.88 -15.79 -5.11
CA LYS A 299 6.59 -16.21 -6.49
C LYS A 299 7.59 -15.62 -7.47
N ASP A 300 7.92 -14.34 -7.31
CA ASP A 300 8.88 -13.66 -8.18
C ASP A 300 10.32 -14.15 -7.93
N LYS A 301 10.67 -14.46 -6.68
CA LYS A 301 11.93 -15.15 -6.33
C LYS A 301 12.03 -16.50 -7.03
N CYS A 302 11.00 -17.34 -6.91
CA CYS A 302 10.98 -18.66 -7.57
C CYS A 302 11.14 -18.53 -9.09
N LEU A 303 10.47 -17.55 -9.72
CA LEU A 303 10.63 -17.27 -11.14
C LEU A 303 12.08 -16.90 -11.51
N CYS A 304 12.74 -16.07 -10.70
CA CYS A 304 14.13 -15.70 -10.94
C CYS A 304 15.05 -16.93 -10.95
N TYR A 305 14.88 -17.81 -9.95
CA TYR A 305 15.66 -19.04 -9.84
C TYR A 305 15.41 -19.99 -11.01
N ILE A 306 14.15 -20.15 -11.45
CA ILE A 306 13.82 -21.00 -12.61
C ILE A 306 14.52 -20.51 -13.88
N ILE A 307 14.55 -19.19 -14.12
CA ILE A 307 15.19 -18.62 -15.32
C ILE A 307 16.71 -18.84 -15.27
N VAL A 308 17.34 -18.59 -14.12
CA VAL A 308 18.80 -18.80 -13.95
C VAL A 308 19.17 -20.27 -14.13
N LEU A 309 18.44 -21.19 -13.51
CA LEU A 309 18.70 -22.63 -13.64
C LEU A 309 18.50 -23.14 -15.07
N ALA A 310 17.44 -22.67 -15.74
CA ALA A 310 17.19 -23.00 -17.14
C ALA A 310 18.31 -22.46 -18.05
N ALA A 311 18.89 -21.31 -17.70
CA ALA A 311 20.01 -20.74 -18.43
C ALA A 311 21.30 -21.55 -18.23
N ILE A 312 21.65 -21.89 -16.99
CA ILE A 312 22.84 -22.71 -16.68
C ILE A 312 22.75 -24.05 -17.44
N ALA A 313 21.60 -24.72 -17.42
CA ALA A 313 21.43 -26.02 -18.09
C ALA A 313 21.34 -25.95 -19.64
N LYS A 314 21.23 -24.74 -20.23
CA LYS A 314 21.15 -24.52 -21.70
C LYS A 314 22.26 -23.62 -22.24
N GLU A 315 23.43 -23.60 -21.61
CA GLU A 315 24.56 -22.78 -22.07
C GLU A 315 24.18 -21.29 -22.23
N TYR A 316 23.29 -20.82 -21.36
CA TYR A 316 22.77 -19.46 -21.27
C TYR A 316 21.92 -18.97 -22.44
N GLU A 317 21.25 -19.88 -23.16
CA GLU A 317 20.20 -19.54 -24.12
C GLU A 317 18.84 -20.12 -23.71
N VAL A 318 17.90 -19.25 -23.33
CA VAL A 318 16.57 -19.67 -22.84
C VAL A 318 15.47 -19.06 -23.69
N ASN A 319 14.60 -19.92 -24.22
CA ASN A 319 13.35 -19.49 -24.84
C ASN A 319 12.30 -19.20 -23.76
N VAL A 320 12.11 -17.92 -23.47
CA VAL A 320 11.21 -17.42 -22.43
C VAL A 320 9.74 -17.58 -22.85
N ALA A 321 9.43 -17.65 -24.15
CA ALA A 321 8.05 -17.85 -24.60
C ALA A 321 7.52 -19.24 -24.20
N LEU A 322 8.30 -20.30 -24.40
CA LEU A 322 7.91 -21.65 -23.98
C LEU A 322 7.82 -21.75 -22.45
N LEU A 323 8.83 -21.22 -21.75
CA LEU A 323 8.85 -21.20 -20.29
C LEU A 323 7.66 -20.41 -19.69
N SER A 324 7.27 -19.29 -20.32
CA SER A 324 6.14 -18.47 -19.86
C SER A 324 4.79 -19.17 -19.98
N LYS A 325 4.62 -20.04 -20.99
CA LYS A 325 3.41 -20.87 -21.16
C LYS A 325 3.30 -21.88 -20.02
N ASP A 326 4.39 -22.58 -19.71
CA ASP A 326 4.41 -23.59 -18.66
C ASP A 326 4.24 -23.00 -17.26
N LEU A 327 4.76 -21.79 -17.03
CA LEU A 327 4.60 -21.05 -15.78
C LEU A 327 3.26 -20.30 -15.64
N LYS A 328 2.47 -20.21 -16.73
CA LYS A 328 1.24 -19.41 -16.81
C LYS A 328 1.46 -17.93 -16.43
N ILE A 329 2.56 -17.34 -16.92
CA ILE A 329 2.95 -15.94 -16.66
C ILE A 329 2.97 -15.17 -17.98
N GLY A 330 2.59 -13.89 -17.95
CA GLY A 330 2.65 -13.04 -19.13
C GLY A 330 4.08 -12.86 -19.64
N LEU A 331 4.29 -13.01 -20.95
CA LEU A 331 5.60 -12.92 -21.60
C LEU A 331 6.37 -11.64 -21.23
N LYS A 332 5.68 -10.50 -21.14
CA LYS A 332 6.28 -9.21 -20.77
C LYS A 332 6.96 -9.26 -19.39
N LYS A 333 6.30 -9.86 -18.40
CA LYS A 333 6.84 -9.98 -17.03
C LYS A 333 8.05 -10.91 -16.99
N ALA A 334 8.01 -12.02 -17.74
CA ALA A 334 9.13 -12.94 -17.82
C ALA A 334 10.36 -12.27 -18.47
N VAL A 335 10.17 -11.51 -19.56
CA VAL A 335 11.25 -10.75 -20.21
C VAL A 335 11.81 -9.64 -19.31
N GLU A 336 10.95 -8.94 -18.56
CA GLU A 336 11.39 -7.93 -17.59
C GLU A 336 12.27 -8.52 -16.49
N ILE A 337 11.85 -9.67 -15.93
CA ILE A 337 12.64 -10.38 -14.91
C ILE A 337 13.96 -10.90 -15.48
N SER A 338 13.96 -11.40 -16.72
CA SER A 338 15.20 -11.77 -17.41
C SER A 338 16.18 -10.59 -17.54
N LYS A 339 15.70 -9.39 -17.86
CA LYS A 339 16.55 -8.19 -17.92
C LYS A 339 17.10 -7.80 -16.54
N ILE A 340 16.29 -7.95 -15.50
CA ILE A 340 16.70 -7.71 -14.12
C ILE A 340 17.83 -8.68 -13.71
N LEU A 341 17.78 -9.91 -14.20
CA LEU A 341 18.83 -10.93 -14.04
C LEU A 341 20.02 -10.75 -15.02
N ALA A 342 20.23 -9.55 -15.54
CA ALA A 342 21.31 -9.22 -16.46
C ALA A 342 21.36 -10.03 -17.77
N PHE A 343 20.26 -10.69 -18.15
CA PHE A 343 20.19 -11.31 -19.47
C PHE A 343 19.78 -10.31 -20.54
N ASN A 344 20.34 -10.48 -21.74
CA ASN A 344 20.01 -9.72 -22.93
C ASN A 344 18.92 -10.44 -23.74
N THR A 345 18.04 -9.68 -24.38
CA THR A 345 17.11 -10.24 -25.37
C THR A 345 17.81 -10.39 -26.71
N SER A 346 17.70 -11.55 -27.35
CA SER A 346 18.27 -11.79 -28.67
C SER A 346 17.69 -10.81 -29.71
N SER A 347 18.55 -10.33 -30.62
CA SER A 347 18.14 -9.42 -31.69
C SER A 347 17.27 -10.11 -32.76
N LYS A 348 17.34 -11.44 -32.87
CA LYS A 348 16.59 -12.23 -33.87
C LYS A 348 15.17 -12.53 -33.39
N ASP A 349 15.03 -12.88 -32.12
CA ASP A 349 13.75 -13.16 -31.48
C ASP A 349 13.70 -12.56 -30.07
N LYS A 350 12.77 -11.62 -29.84
CA LYS A 350 12.57 -10.97 -28.53
C LYS A 350 12.12 -11.94 -27.42
N SER A 351 11.79 -13.17 -27.78
CA SER A 351 11.40 -14.27 -26.88
C SER A 351 12.58 -15.12 -26.41
N ILE A 352 13.75 -15.02 -27.05
CA ILE A 352 14.96 -15.74 -26.65
C ILE A 352 15.84 -14.79 -25.86
N VAL A 353 16.27 -15.26 -24.70
CA VAL A 353 17.08 -14.51 -23.75
C VAL A 353 18.44 -15.19 -23.63
N THR A 354 19.51 -14.40 -23.78
CA THR A 354 20.89 -14.86 -23.73
C THR A 354 21.73 -14.08 -22.73
N LEU A 355 22.65 -14.78 -22.04
CA LEU A 355 23.64 -14.12 -21.18
C LEU A 355 24.88 -13.80 -22.03
N ASN A 356 25.08 -12.51 -22.33
CA ASN A 356 26.26 -12.03 -23.04
C ASN A 356 27.13 -11.20 -22.09
N LEU A 357 28.45 -11.35 -22.22
CA LEU A 357 29.43 -10.48 -21.59
C LEU A 357 29.83 -9.38 -22.59
N PRO A 358 30.03 -8.13 -22.15
CA PRO A 358 29.88 -7.63 -20.77
C PRO A 358 28.42 -7.54 -20.33
N LEU A 359 28.18 -7.71 -19.02
CA LEU A 359 26.83 -7.68 -18.44
C LEU A 359 26.18 -6.30 -18.64
N PRO A 360 24.86 -6.24 -18.91
CA PRO A 360 24.15 -4.99 -19.00
C PRO A 360 24.16 -4.23 -17.66
N ALA A 361 24.13 -2.90 -17.75
CA ALA A 361 24.06 -2.02 -16.58
C ALA A 361 22.88 -2.40 -15.67
N PRO A 362 23.02 -2.25 -14.33
CA PRO A 362 21.95 -2.58 -13.39
C PRO A 362 20.68 -1.82 -13.75
N VAL A 363 19.57 -2.55 -13.90
CA VAL A 363 18.27 -1.96 -14.17
C VAL A 363 17.78 -1.31 -12.88
N THR A 364 17.97 0.00 -12.74
CA THR A 364 17.43 0.76 -11.60
C THR A 364 15.90 0.88 -11.74
N PHE A 365 15.17 0.48 -10.70
CA PHE A 365 13.74 0.76 -10.56
C PHE A 365 13.52 2.29 -10.48
N ASN A 366 13.31 2.94 -11.62
CA ASN A 366 12.72 4.26 -11.62
C ASN A 366 11.24 4.11 -11.26
N SER A 367 10.94 4.19 -9.96
CA SER A 367 9.59 4.49 -9.45
C SER A 367 9.22 5.94 -9.79
N LYS A 368 9.21 6.27 -11.07
CA LYS A 368 8.55 7.47 -11.59
C LYS A 368 7.29 6.98 -12.27
N ARG A 369 6.26 6.69 -11.46
CA ARG A 369 4.88 6.79 -11.93
C ARG A 369 4.73 8.22 -12.47
N LYS A 370 4.75 8.36 -13.79
CA LYS A 370 4.18 9.54 -14.43
C LYS A 370 2.71 9.54 -14.04
N MET A 371 2.35 10.35 -13.04
CA MET A 371 0.99 10.84 -12.94
C MET A 371 0.68 11.53 -14.28
N LYS A 372 -0.34 11.02 -14.96
CA LYS A 372 -1.08 11.75 -15.96
C LYS A 372 -2.43 12.08 -15.35
#